data_AF-A0A956KZY6-F1
#
_entry.id   AF-A0A956KZY6-F1
#
_cell.length_a   1.000
_cell.length_b   1.000
_cell.length_c   1.000
_cell.angle_alpha   90.00
_cell.angle_beta   90.00
_cell.angle_gamma   90.00
#
_symmetry.space_group_name_H-M   'P 1'
#
loop_
_entity.id
_entity.type
_entity.pdbx_description
1 polymer ?
#
loop_
_entity_poly.entity_id
_entity_poly.type
_entity_poly.pdbx_seq_one_letter_code
_entity_poly.pdbx_strand_id
1 'polypeptide(L)'
;MIRMRSGLGIALGAMLTLACGPRLIGGNDDGDDEGDTTAGPSPTSPTSPATTGAPPPGTTAPPSPGTTASPDPDGGTTLDGDDDRGFLEMPDAPYFEPCDLFAQDCPPGSKCSPFSNDGSPTWNDASCFPVVQDPAAIGEPCTVEGQLNSGFDDCVVGAVCFDVDPDTLQGTCRGLCTGSEDAPGCAQPNQVCLLPGSGFGLCLPLCDPLPQDCRPGEGCYASSEVFVCVPVDQPGQAGEACESLNACDAGLMCLDYGLTPDCPGAAGCCTAFCALDDPTPLCLPGQVCTPWYEPGQAPPSYELIGICALPGA
;
A
#
# COMPACT_ATOMS: atom_id res chain seq x y z
N MET A 1 73.72 23.31 -17.13
CA MET A 1 72.88 24.46 -16.73
C MET A 1 71.43 23.99 -16.69
N ILE A 2 70.75 24.19 -15.54
CA ILE A 2 69.30 24.52 -15.43
C ILE A 2 68.33 23.41 -15.94
N ARG A 3 67.37 22.85 -15.19
CA ARG A 3 66.76 23.14 -13.88
C ARG A 3 66.01 21.87 -13.45
N MET A 4 66.12 21.52 -12.17
CA MET A 4 65.15 20.66 -11.49
C MET A 4 63.79 21.36 -11.41
N ARG A 5 62.70 20.61 -11.61
CA ARG A 5 61.37 20.97 -11.13
C ARG A 5 60.74 19.75 -10.45
N SER A 6 60.65 19.84 -9.13
CA SER A 6 59.84 18.99 -8.27
C SER A 6 58.37 19.07 -8.69
N GLY A 7 57.77 17.91 -8.96
CA GLY A 7 56.33 17.72 -9.03
C GLY A 7 55.89 16.99 -7.76
N LEU A 8 55.11 17.71 -6.94
CA LEU A 8 54.52 17.29 -5.68
C LEU A 8 53.51 16.16 -5.95
N GLY A 9 53.78 14.94 -5.47
CA GLY A 9 52.84 13.83 -5.54
C GLY A 9 51.72 14.02 -4.53
N ILE A 10 50.53 14.34 -5.01
CA ILE A 10 49.30 14.35 -4.21
C ILE A 10 48.80 12.90 -4.14
N ALA A 11 48.89 12.30 -2.95
CA ALA A 11 48.27 11.02 -2.65
C ALA A 11 46.75 11.22 -2.64
N LEU A 12 46.06 10.65 -3.63
CA LEU A 12 44.61 10.53 -3.64
C LEU A 12 44.25 9.40 -2.67
N GLY A 13 43.84 9.78 -1.45
CA GLY A 13 43.23 8.85 -0.50
C GLY A 13 41.86 8.44 -1.02
N ALA A 14 41.71 7.16 -1.34
CA ALA A 14 40.41 6.54 -1.58
C ALA A 14 39.63 6.55 -0.26
N MET A 15 38.69 7.50 -0.12
CA MET A 15 37.66 7.44 0.91
C MET A 15 36.71 6.30 0.52
N LEU A 16 36.81 5.18 1.25
CA LEU A 16 35.76 4.19 1.36
C LEU A 16 34.55 4.89 2.02
N THR A 17 33.50 5.15 1.24
CA THR A 17 32.19 5.50 1.78
C THR A 17 31.57 4.23 2.34
N LEU A 18 31.68 4.02 3.66
CA LEU A 18 30.77 3.13 4.36
C LEU A 18 29.39 3.78 4.32
N ALA A 19 28.43 3.13 3.67
CA ALA A 19 27.02 3.43 3.84
C ALA A 19 26.63 3.06 5.29
N CYS A 20 26.26 4.07 6.08
CA CYS A 20 25.68 3.90 7.41
C CYS A 20 24.26 4.45 7.36
N GLY A 21 23.29 3.56 7.14
CA GLY A 21 21.88 3.83 7.37
C GLY A 21 21.50 3.61 8.84
N PRO A 22 20.24 3.89 9.23
CA PRO A 22 19.72 3.59 10.56
C PRO A 22 19.89 2.10 10.87
N ARG A 23 19.93 1.76 12.16
CA ARG A 23 19.91 0.35 12.58
C ARG A 23 18.65 -0.28 12.00
N LEU A 24 18.80 -1.13 10.99
CA LEU A 24 17.73 -1.99 10.51
C LEU A 24 17.38 -2.93 11.66
N ILE A 25 16.37 -2.54 12.43
CA ILE A 25 15.68 -3.40 13.38
C ILE A 25 14.64 -4.15 12.54
N GLY A 26 14.96 -5.38 12.16
CA GLY A 26 14.01 -6.33 11.56
C GLY A 26 13.92 -6.30 10.03
N GLY A 27 14.86 -6.92 9.35
CA GLY A 27 14.70 -7.42 7.98
C GLY A 27 15.22 -8.85 7.93
N ASN A 28 14.32 -9.83 7.80
CA ASN A 28 14.67 -11.24 7.72
C ASN A 28 15.44 -11.53 6.41
N ASP A 29 16.69 -11.97 6.54
CA ASP A 29 17.40 -12.71 5.49
C ASP A 29 17.10 -14.21 5.66
N ASP A 30 16.65 -14.84 4.57
CA ASP A 30 16.34 -16.27 4.46
C ASP A 30 17.57 -17.15 4.74
N GLY A 31 17.41 -18.07 5.67
CA GLY A 31 18.35 -19.14 5.96
C GLY A 31 17.61 -20.43 6.26
N ASP A 32 17.56 -21.31 5.27
CA ASP A 32 17.11 -22.70 5.36
C ASP A 32 17.80 -23.46 6.51
N ASP A 33 17.03 -24.07 7.41
CA ASP A 33 17.36 -25.39 7.93
C ASP A 33 16.12 -26.15 8.43
N GLU A 34 16.07 -27.43 8.08
CA GLU A 34 14.97 -28.36 8.30
C GLU A 34 14.89 -28.81 9.78
N GLY A 35 13.67 -28.88 10.32
CA GLY A 35 13.45 -29.33 11.69
C GLY A 35 12.04 -29.83 11.96
N ASP A 36 11.81 -31.09 11.60
CA ASP A 36 10.73 -32.00 12.01
C ASP A 36 10.06 -31.68 13.37
N THR A 37 8.71 -31.67 13.42
CA THR A 37 7.94 -32.45 14.42
C THR A 37 6.41 -32.36 14.25
N THR A 38 5.82 -33.55 14.04
CA THR A 38 4.62 -34.13 14.66
C THR A 38 3.33 -33.32 14.85
N ALA A 39 2.28 -33.79 14.16
CA ALA A 39 0.90 -33.32 14.19
C ALA A 39 0.05 -33.82 15.38
N GLY A 40 -0.91 -32.97 15.78
CA GLY A 40 -2.23 -33.34 16.32
C GLY A 40 -2.70 -32.52 17.54
N PRO A 41 -4.01 -32.46 17.83
CA PRO A 41 -5.17 -32.35 16.94
C PRO A 41 -6.06 -31.12 17.25
N SER A 42 -6.94 -30.78 16.29
CA SER A 42 -7.92 -29.69 16.33
C SER A 42 -8.96 -29.80 17.46
N PRO A 43 -9.50 -28.67 17.97
CA PRO A 43 -10.70 -28.69 18.79
C PRO A 43 -11.99 -28.53 17.96
N THR A 44 -12.89 -29.49 18.18
CA THR A 44 -14.32 -29.53 17.80
C THR A 44 -15.13 -28.38 18.40
N SER A 45 -15.96 -27.72 17.58
CA SER A 45 -17.03 -26.80 18.03
C SER A 45 -18.31 -27.55 18.42
N PRO A 46 -19.09 -27.06 19.41
CA PRO A 46 -20.32 -27.71 19.84
C PRO A 46 -21.57 -27.27 19.06
N THR A 47 -22.37 -28.26 18.68
CA THR A 47 -23.75 -28.16 18.16
C THR A 47 -24.72 -27.67 19.23
N SER A 48 -25.64 -26.77 18.87
CA SER A 48 -26.83 -26.44 19.69
C SER A 48 -28.15 -26.69 18.95
N PRO A 49 -29.25 -26.94 19.68
CA PRO A 49 -30.35 -27.78 19.22
C PRO A 49 -31.47 -27.02 18.50
N ALA A 50 -32.12 -27.74 17.59
CA ALA A 50 -33.33 -27.34 16.88
C ALA A 50 -34.56 -27.31 17.80
N THR A 51 -35.38 -26.27 17.67
CA THR A 51 -36.75 -26.21 18.19
C THR A 51 -37.73 -25.89 17.06
N THR A 52 -38.71 -26.79 16.93
CA THR A 52 -39.84 -26.78 16.01
C THR A 52 -40.91 -25.77 16.44
N GLY A 53 -41.39 -24.94 15.50
CA GLY A 53 -42.61 -24.13 15.64
C GLY A 53 -43.32 -23.95 14.29
N ALA A 54 -44.56 -24.42 14.20
CA ALA A 54 -45.42 -24.43 13.02
C ALA A 54 -46.06 -23.03 12.71
N PRO A 55 -46.63 -22.81 11.51
CA PRO A 55 -46.88 -21.47 10.95
C PRO A 55 -48.31 -20.93 11.21
N PRO A 56 -48.52 -19.59 11.15
CA PRO A 56 -49.87 -19.00 11.10
C PRO A 56 -50.40 -18.78 9.67
N PRO A 57 -51.74 -18.67 9.49
CA PRO A 57 -52.42 -18.72 8.21
C PRO A 57 -52.53 -17.35 7.51
N GLY A 58 -52.74 -17.42 6.19
CA GLY A 58 -52.62 -16.31 5.25
C GLY A 58 -53.71 -15.23 5.26
N THR A 59 -53.48 -14.25 4.39
CA THR A 59 -54.48 -13.29 3.92
C THR A 59 -54.31 -13.05 2.42
N THR A 60 -55.44 -12.90 1.76
CA THR A 60 -55.67 -12.91 0.32
C THR A 60 -56.04 -11.50 -0.14
N ALA A 61 -55.45 -10.98 -1.23
CA ALA A 61 -56.03 -9.93 -2.09
C ALA A 61 -55.23 -9.81 -3.41
N PRO A 62 -55.73 -9.16 -4.49
CA PRO A 62 -56.20 -9.82 -5.72
C PRO A 62 -55.30 -9.62 -6.95
N PRO A 63 -55.55 -10.35 -8.07
CA PRO A 63 -54.77 -10.22 -9.30
C PRO A 63 -55.22 -8.99 -10.12
N SER A 64 -54.25 -8.28 -10.70
CA SER A 64 -54.50 -7.24 -11.71
C SER A 64 -54.18 -7.80 -13.11
N PRO A 65 -54.95 -7.43 -14.16
CA PRO A 65 -55.10 -8.19 -15.39
C PRO A 65 -54.00 -7.93 -16.41
N GLY A 66 -53.77 -8.93 -17.28
CA GLY A 66 -52.87 -8.86 -18.42
C GLY A 66 -53.49 -8.28 -19.69
N THR A 67 -52.78 -8.57 -20.80
CA THR A 67 -52.98 -8.21 -22.21
C THR A 67 -52.42 -6.82 -22.57
N THR A 68 -51.64 -6.63 -23.64
CA THR A 68 -51.79 -7.17 -25.00
C THR A 68 -50.45 -7.31 -25.73
N ALA A 69 -50.23 -8.48 -26.35
CA ALA A 69 -49.36 -8.61 -27.50
C ALA A 69 -49.99 -7.89 -28.71
N SER A 70 -49.17 -7.25 -29.53
CA SER A 70 -49.54 -6.81 -30.88
C SER A 70 -48.41 -7.13 -31.87
N PRO A 71 -48.76 -7.35 -33.14
CA PRO A 71 -48.03 -8.24 -34.03
C PRO A 71 -46.92 -7.55 -34.82
N ASP A 72 -45.97 -8.37 -35.26
CA ASP A 72 -45.12 -8.17 -36.43
C ASP A 72 -45.88 -7.59 -37.63
N PRO A 73 -45.23 -6.68 -38.37
CA PRO A 73 -45.37 -6.61 -39.81
C PRO A 73 -44.13 -7.23 -40.47
N ASP A 74 -44.38 -8.26 -41.28
CA ASP A 74 -43.54 -8.72 -42.38
C ASP A 74 -42.92 -7.56 -43.18
N GLY A 75 -41.69 -7.73 -43.65
CA GLY A 75 -41.10 -6.77 -44.58
C GLY A 75 -39.69 -7.08 -45.03
N GLY A 76 -39.44 -8.29 -45.54
CA GLY A 76 -38.21 -8.58 -46.27
C GLY A 76 -38.02 -7.62 -47.45
N THR A 77 -36.88 -6.92 -47.46
CA THR A 77 -36.29 -6.38 -48.69
C THR A 77 -34.79 -6.61 -48.64
N THR A 78 -34.35 -7.53 -49.49
CA THR A 78 -32.98 -7.71 -49.93
C THR A 78 -32.48 -6.43 -50.59
N LEU A 79 -31.40 -5.85 -50.08
CA LEU A 79 -30.53 -4.98 -50.84
C LEU A 79 -29.10 -5.47 -50.64
N ASP A 80 -28.62 -6.17 -51.66
CA ASP A 80 -27.20 -6.37 -51.95
C ASP A 80 -26.52 -4.99 -51.96
N GLY A 81 -25.49 -4.87 -51.14
CA GLY A 81 -24.67 -3.69 -50.97
C GLY A 81 -23.35 -4.10 -50.34
N ASP A 82 -22.51 -4.70 -51.16
CA ASP A 82 -21.09 -4.94 -50.96
C ASP A 82 -20.39 -3.62 -50.60
N ASP A 83 -19.99 -3.48 -49.33
CA ASP A 83 -18.95 -2.57 -48.90
C ASP A 83 -18.43 -3.07 -47.55
N ASP A 84 -17.39 -3.89 -47.64
CA ASP A 84 -16.19 -3.90 -46.79
C ASP A 84 -16.37 -3.32 -45.38
N ARG A 85 -17.21 -3.95 -44.56
CA ARG A 85 -17.18 -3.76 -43.11
C ARG A 85 -16.23 -4.79 -42.57
N GLY A 86 -14.97 -4.36 -42.43
CA GLY A 86 -13.96 -5.05 -41.66
C GLY A 86 -14.61 -5.66 -40.42
N PHE A 87 -14.57 -6.98 -40.38
CA PHE A 87 -14.78 -7.76 -39.18
C PHE A 87 -13.67 -7.30 -38.23
N LEU A 88 -13.94 -6.25 -37.46
CA LEU A 88 -13.21 -6.02 -36.24
C LEU A 88 -13.58 -7.22 -35.38
N GLU A 89 -12.77 -8.28 -35.45
CA GLU A 89 -12.50 -9.10 -34.27
C GLU A 89 -12.16 -8.07 -33.21
N MET A 90 -13.14 -7.75 -32.37
CA MET A 90 -12.83 -7.16 -31.07
C MET A 90 -11.89 -8.19 -30.46
N PRO A 91 -10.59 -7.87 -30.28
CA PRO A 91 -9.67 -8.84 -29.73
C PRO A 91 -10.29 -9.33 -28.42
N ASP A 92 -10.32 -10.66 -28.24
CA ASP A 92 -10.95 -11.34 -27.10
C ASP A 92 -10.31 -10.94 -25.75
N ALA A 93 -9.28 -10.09 -25.79
CA ALA A 93 -8.79 -9.30 -24.67
C ALA A 93 -8.59 -7.84 -25.15
N PRO A 94 -9.01 -6.82 -24.38
CA PRO A 94 -8.62 -5.45 -24.66
C PRO A 94 -7.09 -5.36 -24.73
N TYR A 95 -6.56 -4.97 -25.90
CA TYR A 95 -5.15 -4.69 -26.08
C TYR A 95 -4.87 -3.37 -25.38
N PHE A 96 -4.40 -3.43 -24.14
CA PHE A 96 -3.90 -2.24 -23.46
C PHE A 96 -2.43 -2.05 -23.87
N GLU A 97 -2.13 -0.88 -24.44
CA GLU A 97 -0.77 -0.50 -24.83
C GLU A 97 0.09 -0.36 -23.56
N PRO A 98 1.20 -1.10 -23.45
CA PRO A 98 2.10 -0.98 -22.30
C PRO A 98 2.65 0.44 -22.21
N CYS A 99 2.90 0.90 -20.99
CA CYS A 99 3.36 2.26 -20.72
C CYS A 99 4.35 2.30 -19.56
N ASP A 100 5.07 3.41 -19.45
CA ASP A 100 5.99 3.69 -18.36
C ASP A 100 5.28 4.53 -17.28
N LEU A 101 5.24 4.00 -16.06
CA LEU A 101 4.53 4.63 -14.93
C LEU A 101 5.12 5.99 -14.54
N PHE A 102 6.42 6.19 -14.69
CA PHE A 102 7.09 7.45 -14.39
C PHE A 102 6.86 8.49 -15.50
N ALA A 103 6.89 8.05 -16.76
CA ALA A 103 6.76 8.91 -17.93
C ALA A 103 5.30 9.29 -18.25
N GLN A 104 4.34 8.46 -17.84
CA GLN A 104 2.92 8.62 -18.18
C GLN A 104 2.70 8.78 -19.69
N ASP A 105 3.35 7.95 -20.50
CA ASP A 105 3.47 8.05 -21.95
C ASP A 105 2.28 7.49 -22.76
N CYS A 106 1.08 7.64 -22.20
CA CYS A 106 -0.16 7.22 -22.83
C CYS A 106 -0.72 8.24 -23.84
N PRO A 107 -1.53 7.80 -24.83
CA PRO A 107 -2.24 8.70 -25.73
C PRO A 107 -3.15 9.69 -24.97
N PRO A 108 -3.47 10.86 -25.56
CA PRO A 108 -4.39 11.81 -24.94
C PRO A 108 -5.74 11.18 -24.58
N GLY A 109 -6.19 11.41 -23.35
CA GLY A 109 -7.42 10.80 -22.81
C GLY A 109 -7.19 9.48 -22.04
N SER A 110 -5.93 9.04 -21.93
CA SER A 110 -5.54 7.87 -21.15
C SER A 110 -4.46 8.22 -20.12
N LYS A 111 -4.34 7.40 -19.08
CA LYS A 111 -3.27 7.44 -18.07
C LYS A 111 -2.60 6.08 -17.95
N CYS A 112 -1.34 6.08 -17.51
CA CYS A 112 -0.62 4.85 -17.24
C CYS A 112 -0.91 4.40 -15.80
N SER A 113 -1.61 3.27 -15.64
CA SER A 113 -1.94 2.71 -14.33
C SER A 113 -1.31 1.33 -14.16
N PRO A 114 -0.88 0.96 -12.93
CA PRO A 114 -0.49 -0.40 -12.62
C PRO A 114 -1.73 -1.30 -12.63
N PHE A 115 -1.56 -2.53 -13.11
CA PHE A 115 -2.62 -3.53 -13.14
C PHE A 115 -2.05 -4.93 -12.91
N SER A 116 -2.93 -5.92 -12.76
CA SER A 116 -2.58 -7.33 -12.80
C SER A 116 -2.91 -7.93 -14.16
N ASN A 117 -1.89 -8.40 -14.89
CA ASN A 117 -2.07 -9.04 -16.20
C ASN A 117 -2.47 -10.52 -16.12
N ASP A 118 -2.39 -11.12 -14.93
CA ASP A 118 -2.64 -12.54 -14.67
C ASP A 118 -3.83 -12.77 -13.73
N GLY A 119 -4.48 -11.70 -13.26
CA GLY A 119 -5.59 -11.76 -12.31
C GLY A 119 -5.16 -12.13 -10.88
N SER A 120 -3.86 -12.14 -10.59
CA SER A 120 -3.34 -12.25 -9.21
C SER A 120 -3.78 -11.03 -8.38
N PRO A 121 -3.72 -11.06 -7.04
CA PRO A 121 -3.99 -9.87 -6.21
C PRO A 121 -2.86 -8.83 -6.23
N THR A 122 -1.77 -9.10 -6.96
CA THR A 122 -0.59 -8.24 -7.02
C THR A 122 -0.56 -7.45 -8.32
N TRP A 123 -0.29 -6.14 -8.23
CA TRP A 123 0.12 -5.37 -9.41
C TRP A 123 1.46 -5.91 -9.92
N ASN A 124 1.50 -6.25 -11.20
CA ASN A 124 2.68 -6.86 -11.81
C ASN A 124 2.98 -6.34 -13.23
N ASP A 125 2.18 -5.40 -13.73
CA ASP A 125 2.30 -4.82 -15.07
C ASP A 125 1.71 -3.41 -15.11
N ALA A 126 1.92 -2.66 -16.20
CA ALA A 126 1.42 -1.30 -16.40
C ALA A 126 0.90 -1.08 -17.81
N SER A 127 -0.24 -0.39 -17.93
CA SER A 127 -0.85 -0.15 -19.23
C SER A 127 -1.69 1.13 -19.29
N CYS A 128 -2.06 1.54 -20.50
CA CYS A 128 -2.85 2.74 -20.72
C CYS A 128 -4.35 2.50 -20.53
N PHE A 129 -4.94 3.14 -19.52
CA PHE A 129 -6.36 3.09 -19.22
C PHE A 129 -7.03 4.45 -19.49
N PRO A 130 -8.31 4.48 -19.91
CA PRO A 130 -9.03 5.74 -20.12
C PRO A 130 -9.11 6.58 -18.83
N VAL A 131 -8.97 7.90 -18.96
CA VAL A 131 -9.26 8.83 -17.86
C VAL A 131 -10.76 9.14 -17.87
N VAL A 132 -11.40 9.02 -16.71
CA VAL A 132 -12.82 9.36 -16.56
C VAL A 132 -13.08 10.85 -16.76
N GLN A 133 -14.34 11.21 -16.99
CA GLN A 133 -14.73 12.61 -16.93
C GLN A 133 -14.67 13.10 -15.47
N ASP A 134 -14.08 14.28 -15.25
CA ASP A 134 -13.92 14.90 -13.92
C ASP A 134 -13.21 13.99 -12.90
N PRO A 135 -11.94 13.59 -13.16
CA PRO A 135 -11.24 12.61 -12.32
C PRO A 135 -10.94 13.15 -10.92
N ALA A 136 -10.93 12.25 -9.94
CA ALA A 136 -10.62 12.54 -8.55
C ALA A 136 -9.15 12.98 -8.39
N ALA A 137 -8.93 14.04 -7.61
CA ALA A 137 -7.60 14.55 -7.33
C ALA A 137 -6.84 13.63 -6.36
N ILE A 138 -5.51 13.74 -6.33
CA ILE A 138 -4.69 13.04 -5.34
C ILE A 138 -5.19 13.37 -3.94
N GLY A 139 -5.52 12.31 -3.21
CA GLY A 139 -6.04 12.38 -1.87
C GLY A 139 -7.56 12.39 -1.73
N GLU A 140 -8.31 12.46 -2.83
CA GLU A 140 -9.76 12.30 -2.81
C GLU A 140 -10.14 10.81 -2.82
N PRO A 141 -11.35 10.45 -2.34
CA PRO A 141 -11.88 9.10 -2.49
C PRO A 141 -11.97 8.71 -3.96
N CYS A 142 -11.77 7.42 -4.23
CA CYS A 142 -11.80 6.84 -5.57
C CYS A 142 -12.48 5.48 -5.59
N THR A 143 -12.79 5.00 -6.78
CA THR A 143 -13.35 3.67 -7.02
C THR A 143 -12.57 2.95 -8.12
N VAL A 144 -12.37 1.64 -7.97
CA VAL A 144 -11.86 0.78 -9.05
C VAL A 144 -12.99 0.01 -9.73
N GLU A 145 -12.83 -0.32 -11.01
CA GLU A 145 -13.83 -1.12 -11.75
C GLU A 145 -13.40 -2.58 -11.89
N GLY A 146 -14.35 -3.50 -11.72
CA GLY A 146 -14.15 -4.94 -11.92
C GLY A 146 -13.44 -5.61 -10.75
N GLN A 147 -12.11 -5.55 -10.71
CA GLN A 147 -11.28 -6.16 -9.68
C GLN A 147 -10.32 -5.12 -9.07
N LEU A 148 -9.82 -5.39 -7.86
CA LEU A 148 -8.96 -4.50 -7.07
C LEU A 148 -7.79 -3.87 -7.85
N ASN A 149 -7.21 -4.63 -8.77
CA ASN A 149 -6.03 -4.28 -9.54
C ASN A 149 -6.27 -4.36 -11.05
N SER A 150 -7.47 -3.98 -11.49
CA SER A 150 -7.84 -3.97 -12.91
C SER A 150 -7.11 -2.92 -13.75
N GLY A 151 -6.54 -1.89 -13.10
CA GLY A 151 -5.98 -0.69 -13.74
C GLY A 151 -7.03 0.38 -14.07
N PHE A 152 -8.33 0.05 -13.99
CA PHE A 152 -9.42 1.01 -14.13
C PHE A 152 -9.77 1.65 -12.80
N ASP A 153 -9.56 2.95 -12.71
CA ASP A 153 -9.91 3.76 -11.55
C ASP A 153 -10.25 5.20 -11.97
N ASP A 154 -10.93 5.94 -11.10
CA ASP A 154 -11.40 7.31 -11.35
C ASP A 154 -10.41 8.41 -10.92
N CYS A 155 -9.16 8.08 -10.58
CA CYS A 155 -8.12 9.06 -10.22
C CYS A 155 -7.53 9.78 -11.44
N VAL A 156 -7.03 10.99 -11.20
CA VAL A 156 -6.29 11.80 -12.17
C VAL A 156 -5.05 11.09 -12.74
N VAL A 157 -4.58 11.54 -13.91
CA VAL A 157 -3.31 11.10 -14.52
C VAL A 157 -2.16 11.21 -13.51
N GLY A 158 -1.30 10.19 -13.45
CA GLY A 158 -0.21 10.11 -12.47
C GLY A 158 -0.67 9.72 -11.06
N ALA A 159 -1.89 9.20 -10.90
CA ALA A 159 -2.39 8.65 -9.65
C ALA A 159 -3.14 7.34 -9.89
N VAL A 160 -3.21 6.51 -8.84
CA VAL A 160 -3.92 5.24 -8.80
C VAL A 160 -4.79 5.19 -7.56
N CYS A 161 -5.92 4.48 -7.65
CA CYS A 161 -6.74 4.21 -6.48
C CYS A 161 -6.06 3.15 -5.60
N PHE A 162 -5.67 3.55 -4.39
CA PHE A 162 -4.89 2.74 -3.46
C PHE A 162 -5.69 2.47 -2.18
N ASP A 163 -5.28 1.45 -1.44
CA ASP A 163 -5.94 0.98 -0.21
C ASP A 163 -7.44 0.76 -0.43
N VAL A 164 -7.72 -0.06 -1.45
CA VAL A 164 -9.07 -0.32 -1.92
C VAL A 164 -9.72 -1.39 -1.07
N ASP A 165 -10.85 -1.06 -0.45
CA ASP A 165 -11.68 -1.99 0.28
C ASP A 165 -12.28 -3.04 -0.70
N PRO A 166 -12.09 -4.35 -0.45
CA PRO A 166 -12.48 -5.40 -1.39
C PRO A 166 -13.99 -5.60 -1.53
N ASP A 167 -14.78 -5.14 -0.57
CA ASP A 167 -16.24 -5.28 -0.59
C ASP A 167 -16.90 -4.11 -1.32
N THR A 168 -16.34 -2.92 -1.19
CA THR A 168 -16.91 -1.66 -1.73
C THR A 168 -16.22 -1.18 -2.99
N LEU A 169 -15.01 -1.67 -3.29
CA LEU A 169 -14.12 -1.22 -4.36
C LEU A 169 -13.74 0.26 -4.26
N GLN A 170 -13.82 0.83 -3.06
CA GLN A 170 -13.48 2.23 -2.79
C GLN A 170 -12.11 2.33 -2.11
N GLY A 171 -11.36 3.36 -2.46
CA GLY A 171 -10.07 3.66 -1.85
C GLY A 171 -9.78 5.15 -1.86
N THR A 172 -8.49 5.50 -1.91
CA THR A 172 -8.03 6.89 -2.01
C THR A 172 -7.02 7.05 -3.14
N CYS A 173 -7.14 8.12 -3.92
CA CYS A 173 -6.17 8.42 -4.96
C CYS A 173 -4.79 8.71 -4.36
N ARG A 174 -3.80 7.88 -4.68
CA ARG A 174 -2.39 8.09 -4.35
C ARG A 174 -1.61 8.44 -5.61
N GLY A 175 -0.70 9.42 -5.47
CA GLY A 175 0.20 9.76 -6.57
C GLY A 175 1.15 8.61 -6.87
N LEU A 176 1.37 8.34 -8.15
CA LEU A 176 2.47 7.50 -8.60
C LEU A 176 3.78 8.29 -8.51
N CYS A 177 4.88 7.57 -8.33
CA CYS A 177 6.18 8.20 -8.37
C CYS A 177 6.49 8.81 -9.74
N THR A 178 7.27 9.88 -9.71
CA THR A 178 7.70 10.66 -10.86
C THR A 178 9.22 10.64 -10.97
N GLY A 179 9.77 11.12 -12.08
CA GLY A 179 11.21 11.09 -12.31
C GLY A 179 11.66 9.79 -12.98
N SER A 180 12.52 9.04 -12.32
CA SER A 180 13.04 7.74 -12.81
C SER A 180 13.32 6.81 -11.64
N GLU A 181 13.53 5.52 -11.89
CA GLU A 181 13.90 4.54 -10.84
C GLU A 181 15.14 4.96 -10.03
N ASP A 182 16.16 5.54 -10.68
CA ASP A 182 17.39 6.00 -10.02
C ASP A 182 17.24 7.32 -9.25
N ALA A 183 16.17 8.07 -9.51
CA ALA A 183 15.93 9.39 -8.92
C ALA A 183 14.42 9.62 -8.77
N PRO A 184 13.74 8.78 -7.97
CA PRO A 184 12.30 8.83 -7.88
C PRO A 184 11.88 10.03 -7.01
N GLY A 185 10.76 10.64 -7.37
CA GLY A 185 10.23 11.79 -6.65
C GLY A 185 8.71 11.82 -6.67
N CYS A 186 8.15 12.83 -6.02
CA CYS A 186 6.71 13.03 -5.93
C CYS A 186 6.32 14.41 -6.48
N ALA A 187 5.18 14.46 -7.18
CA ALA A 187 4.68 15.71 -7.74
C ALA A 187 4.19 16.68 -6.65
N GLN A 188 3.63 16.13 -5.55
CA GLN A 188 3.20 16.93 -4.40
C GLN A 188 4.35 17.07 -3.39
N PRO A 189 4.48 18.25 -2.74
CA PRO A 189 5.44 18.43 -1.66
C PRO A 189 5.04 17.59 -0.44
N ASN A 190 6.00 17.39 0.48
CA ASN A 190 5.80 16.62 1.72
C ASN A 190 5.36 15.16 1.48
N GLN A 191 5.85 14.56 0.40
CA GLN A 191 5.67 13.14 0.08
C GLN A 191 7.03 12.55 -0.26
N VAL A 192 7.18 11.26 0.01
CA VAL A 192 8.33 10.47 -0.41
C VAL A 192 7.85 9.36 -1.33
N CYS A 193 8.63 9.07 -2.37
CA CYS A 193 8.38 7.93 -3.22
C CYS A 193 8.87 6.66 -2.52
N LEU A 194 7.99 5.70 -2.34
CA LEU A 194 8.32 4.37 -1.86
C LEU A 194 8.01 3.34 -2.95
N LEU A 195 8.95 2.42 -3.16
CA LEU A 195 8.87 1.34 -4.14
C LEU A 195 8.56 0.02 -3.40
N PRO A 196 7.29 -0.36 -3.25
CA PRO A 196 6.89 -1.58 -2.52
C PRO A 196 7.22 -2.90 -3.26
N GLY A 197 8.37 -3.01 -3.93
CA GLY A 197 8.89 -4.26 -4.51
C GLY A 197 8.12 -4.82 -5.71
N SER A 198 7.09 -4.13 -6.21
CA SER A 198 6.13 -4.63 -7.21
C SER A 198 6.20 -3.86 -8.55
N GLY A 199 7.33 -3.22 -8.84
CA GLY A 199 7.56 -2.53 -10.12
C GLY A 199 6.80 -1.22 -10.30
N PHE A 200 6.08 -0.75 -9.28
CA PHE A 200 5.50 0.59 -9.22
C PHE A 200 5.93 1.29 -7.93
N GLY A 201 5.93 2.62 -7.96
CA GLY A 201 6.21 3.45 -6.81
C GLY A 201 5.01 4.31 -6.44
N LEU A 202 4.76 4.46 -5.14
CA LEU A 202 3.72 5.34 -4.60
C LEU A 202 4.32 6.50 -3.82
N CYS A 203 3.69 7.65 -3.98
CA CYS A 203 3.95 8.82 -3.17
C CYS A 203 3.12 8.78 -1.90
N LEU A 204 3.81 8.54 -0.78
CA LEU A 204 3.22 8.49 0.54
C LEU A 204 3.52 9.79 1.32
N PRO A 205 2.53 10.37 2.02
CA PRO A 205 2.72 11.59 2.80
C PRO A 205 3.74 11.35 3.91
N LEU A 206 4.67 12.27 4.05
CA LEU A 206 5.51 12.35 5.24
C LEU A 206 4.64 12.81 6.42
N CYS A 207 4.93 12.28 7.60
CA CYS A 207 4.18 12.54 8.81
C CYS A 207 5.11 12.65 10.03
N ASP A 208 4.55 13.07 11.16
CA ASP A 208 5.20 13.04 12.47
C ASP A 208 4.53 11.93 13.34
N PRO A 209 5.30 10.94 13.81
CA PRO A 209 4.76 9.81 14.55
C PRO A 209 4.26 10.20 15.96
N LEU A 210 4.58 11.38 16.48
CA LEU A 210 4.10 11.82 17.79
C LEU A 210 2.65 12.36 17.73
N PRO A 211 2.29 13.32 16.85
CA PRO A 211 0.92 13.80 16.71
C PRO A 211 0.04 12.93 15.80
N GLN A 212 0.59 12.01 15.01
CA GLN A 212 -0.16 11.15 14.08
C GLN A 212 -1.03 11.95 13.09
N ASP A 213 -0.40 12.82 12.31
CA ASP A 213 -1.07 13.74 11.36
C ASP A 213 -1.52 13.08 10.04
N CYS A 214 -1.83 11.78 10.11
CA CYS A 214 -2.35 10.99 9.00
C CYS A 214 -3.87 11.07 8.89
N ARG A 215 -4.39 10.55 7.77
CA ARG A 215 -5.84 10.53 7.51
C ARG A 215 -6.53 9.49 8.39
N PRO A 216 -7.86 9.59 8.56
CA PRO A 216 -8.62 8.52 9.21
C PRO A 216 -8.37 7.17 8.53
N GLY A 217 -8.06 6.15 9.32
CA GLY A 217 -7.71 4.80 8.82
C GLY A 217 -6.22 4.59 8.55
N GLU A 218 -5.40 5.65 8.62
CA GLU A 218 -3.95 5.57 8.46
C GLU A 218 -3.22 5.89 9.77
N GLY A 219 -2.02 5.33 9.90
CA GLY A 219 -1.07 5.66 10.96
C GLY A 219 0.24 6.17 10.37
N CYS A 220 1.00 6.89 11.18
CA CYS A 220 2.32 7.36 10.84
C CYS A 220 3.38 6.35 11.30
N TYR A 221 3.96 5.62 10.34
CA TYR A 221 4.89 4.53 10.60
C TYR A 221 6.27 4.80 10.00
N ALA A 222 7.29 4.20 10.61
CA ALA A 222 8.65 4.33 10.13
C ALA A 222 8.83 3.64 8.77
N SER A 223 9.47 4.34 7.84
CA SER A 223 9.92 3.81 6.55
C SER A 223 11.32 4.31 6.27
N SER A 224 12.30 3.41 6.43
CA SER A 224 13.73 3.74 6.33
C SER A 224 14.11 4.89 7.28
N GLU A 225 14.51 6.05 6.76
CA GLU A 225 14.94 7.21 7.55
C GLU A 225 13.82 8.22 7.85
N VAL A 226 12.60 7.99 7.36
CA VAL A 226 11.47 8.92 7.50
C VAL A 226 10.24 8.21 8.04
N PHE A 227 9.18 8.97 8.28
CA PHE A 227 7.87 8.43 8.65
C PHE A 227 6.85 8.75 7.57
N VAL A 228 5.98 7.79 7.27
CA VAL A 228 4.97 7.92 6.23
C VAL A 228 3.60 7.46 6.70
N CYS A 229 2.57 8.12 6.17
CA CYS A 229 1.19 7.68 6.36
C CYS A 229 0.92 6.46 5.50
N VAL A 230 0.61 5.35 6.15
CA VAL A 230 0.12 4.12 5.51
C VAL A 230 -1.12 3.61 6.24
N PRO A 231 -1.96 2.81 5.54
CA PRO A 231 -3.11 2.16 6.16
C PRO A 231 -2.70 1.34 7.38
N VAL A 232 -3.51 1.41 8.44
CA VAL A 232 -3.34 0.53 9.60
C VAL A 232 -3.84 -0.86 9.24
N ASP A 233 -2.97 -1.86 9.31
CA ASP A 233 -3.35 -3.25 9.08
C ASP A 233 -3.60 -3.91 10.44
N GLN A 234 -4.74 -4.56 10.64
CA GLN A 234 -5.09 -5.30 11.88
C GLN A 234 -4.59 -4.63 13.20
N PRO A 235 -5.22 -3.53 13.65
CA PRO A 235 -4.69 -2.70 14.72
C PRO A 235 -4.45 -3.45 16.04
N GLY A 236 -3.18 -3.68 16.38
CA GLY A 236 -2.73 -4.19 17.68
C GLY A 236 -2.49 -3.08 18.71
N GLN A 237 -2.89 -3.32 19.96
CA GLN A 237 -2.68 -2.40 21.08
C GLN A 237 -1.26 -2.50 21.65
N ALA A 238 -0.86 -1.53 22.46
CA ALA A 238 0.45 -1.52 23.10
C ALA A 238 0.70 -2.83 23.90
N GLY A 239 1.82 -3.49 23.59
CA GLY A 239 2.23 -4.76 24.18
C GLY A 239 1.67 -6.01 23.49
N GLU A 240 0.77 -5.85 22.52
CA GLU A 240 0.28 -6.98 21.71
C GLU A 240 1.30 -7.37 20.64
N ALA A 241 1.29 -8.65 20.28
CA ALA A 241 2.16 -9.19 19.25
C ALA A 241 1.75 -8.65 17.86
N CYS A 242 2.75 -8.44 17.01
CA CYS A 242 2.58 -7.91 15.66
C CYS A 242 3.61 -8.53 14.72
N GLU A 243 3.30 -8.56 13.44
CA GLU A 243 4.13 -9.19 12.41
C GLU A 243 4.57 -8.23 11.30
N SER A 244 4.00 -7.02 11.24
CA SER A 244 4.30 -5.98 10.25
C SER A 244 4.45 -4.62 10.90
N LEU A 245 5.23 -3.71 10.29
CA LEU A 245 5.51 -2.38 10.85
C LEU A 245 4.23 -1.57 11.15
N ASN A 246 3.21 -1.70 10.30
CA ASN A 246 1.91 -1.03 10.40
C ASN A 246 0.81 -1.90 11.04
N ALA A 247 1.18 -3.01 11.68
CA ALA A 247 0.23 -3.92 12.34
C ALA A 247 -0.29 -3.42 13.71
N CYS A 248 0.06 -2.19 14.09
CA CYS A 248 -0.22 -1.63 15.40
C CYS A 248 -1.07 -0.37 15.27
N ASP A 249 -1.85 -0.04 16.30
CA ASP A 249 -2.62 1.22 16.35
C ASP A 249 -1.75 2.44 16.00
N ALA A 250 -2.37 3.47 15.40
CA ALA A 250 -1.71 4.74 15.12
C ALA A 250 -1.04 5.31 16.39
N GLY A 251 0.23 5.69 16.30
CA GLY A 251 1.07 6.11 17.43
C GLY A 251 1.95 5.00 17.99
N LEU A 252 1.69 3.76 17.58
CA LEU A 252 2.49 2.59 17.89
C LEU A 252 3.21 2.09 16.63
N MET A 253 4.29 1.33 16.82
CA MET A 253 4.88 0.54 15.75
C MET A 253 5.23 -0.85 16.24
N CYS A 254 5.32 -1.79 15.31
CA CYS A 254 5.81 -3.12 15.61
C CYS A 254 7.33 -3.12 15.78
N LEU A 255 7.79 -3.23 17.03
CA LEU A 255 9.20 -3.28 17.36
C LEU A 255 9.61 -4.72 17.65
N ASP A 256 10.81 -5.11 17.21
CA ASP A 256 11.40 -6.44 17.40
C ASP A 256 11.21 -6.97 18.83
N TYR A 257 10.91 -8.27 18.94
CA TYR A 257 10.63 -8.95 20.21
C TYR A 257 11.80 -8.83 21.20
N GLY A 258 13.04 -8.69 20.72
CA GLY A 258 14.24 -8.53 21.55
C GLY A 258 14.40 -7.12 22.13
N LEU A 259 13.60 -6.15 21.69
CA LEU A 259 13.62 -4.76 22.14
C LEU A 259 12.40 -4.38 22.97
N THR A 260 11.47 -5.31 23.17
CA THR A 260 10.25 -5.11 23.95
C THR A 260 10.17 -6.10 25.12
N PRO A 261 9.72 -5.67 26.32
CA PRO A 261 9.58 -6.58 27.46
C PRO A 261 8.39 -7.53 27.25
N ASP A 262 8.58 -8.79 27.64
CA ASP A 262 7.51 -9.81 27.72
C ASP A 262 6.69 -10.01 26.42
N CYS A 263 7.32 -9.87 25.26
CA CYS A 263 6.64 -9.99 23.97
C CYS A 263 6.26 -11.46 23.65
N PRO A 264 4.95 -11.80 23.49
CA PRO A 264 4.49 -13.19 23.37
C PRO A 264 4.67 -13.81 21.97
N GLY A 265 5.32 -13.13 21.02
CA GLY A 265 5.53 -13.56 19.64
C GLY A 265 6.99 -13.53 19.20
N ALA A 266 7.28 -14.16 18.06
CA ALA A 266 8.65 -14.24 17.50
C ALA A 266 9.00 -13.04 16.59
N ALA A 267 8.03 -12.24 16.16
CA ALA A 267 8.25 -11.12 15.25
C ALA A 267 8.47 -9.81 16.02
N GLY A 268 7.43 -9.28 16.68
CA GLY A 268 7.55 -8.07 17.47
C GLY A 268 6.33 -7.79 18.33
N CYS A 269 6.40 -6.69 19.06
CA CYS A 269 5.29 -6.16 19.85
C CYS A 269 5.07 -4.67 19.59
N CYS A 270 3.80 -4.29 19.62
CA CYS A 270 3.38 -2.91 19.43
C CYS A 270 3.87 -2.05 20.59
N THR A 271 4.63 -0.99 20.28
CA THR A 271 5.15 -0.06 21.27
C THR A 271 5.04 1.38 20.77
N ALA A 272 4.92 2.32 21.71
CA ALA A 272 4.62 3.71 21.40
C ALA A 272 5.87 4.49 20.96
N PHE A 273 5.69 5.38 19.98
CA PHE A 273 6.60 6.51 19.83
C PHE A 273 6.49 7.44 21.03
N CYS A 274 7.59 8.12 21.36
CA CYS A 274 7.65 9.01 22.52
C CYS A 274 8.54 10.23 22.21
N ALA A 275 8.24 11.36 22.83
CA ALA A 275 9.07 12.55 22.72
C ALA A 275 10.24 12.46 23.71
N LEU A 276 11.47 12.66 23.24
CA LEU A 276 12.69 12.55 24.06
C LEU A 276 12.79 13.63 25.14
N ASP A 277 12.09 14.75 24.97
CA ASP A 277 12.02 15.85 25.93
C ASP A 277 10.79 15.77 26.85
N ASP A 278 9.92 14.75 26.67
CA ASP A 278 8.84 14.47 27.61
C ASP A 278 9.42 13.93 28.93
N PRO A 279 9.21 14.61 30.07
CA PRO A 279 9.67 14.12 31.36
C PRO A 279 8.89 12.88 31.85
N THR A 280 7.76 12.55 31.22
CA THR A 280 6.83 11.49 31.62
C THR A 280 6.33 10.68 30.42
N PRO A 281 7.21 10.06 29.62
CA PRO A 281 6.81 9.32 28.44
C PRO A 281 5.93 8.14 28.82
N LEU A 282 4.86 7.90 28.06
CA LEU A 282 3.88 6.85 28.30
C LEU A 282 4.34 5.46 27.81
N CYS A 283 5.57 5.08 28.13
CA CYS A 283 6.09 3.76 27.82
C CYS A 283 5.52 2.68 28.75
N LEU A 284 5.44 1.45 28.25
CA LEU A 284 5.00 0.31 29.07
C LEU A 284 6.00 0.02 30.20
N PRO A 285 5.59 -0.68 31.28
CA PRO A 285 6.50 -1.07 32.33
C PRO A 285 7.72 -1.83 31.79
N GLY A 286 8.91 -1.42 32.21
CA GLY A 286 10.18 -2.00 31.74
C GLY A 286 10.74 -1.38 30.46
N GLN A 287 10.03 -0.44 29.83
CA GLN A 287 10.53 0.36 28.71
C GLN A 287 11.00 1.75 29.16
N VAL A 288 11.85 2.36 28.34
CA VAL A 288 12.24 3.77 28.43
C VAL A 288 12.15 4.39 27.03
N CYS A 289 11.99 5.71 26.99
CA CYS A 289 12.02 6.44 25.73
C CYS A 289 13.47 6.53 25.23
N THR A 290 13.78 5.78 24.19
CA THR A 290 15.12 5.71 23.59
C THR A 290 15.10 6.47 22.26
N PRO A 291 16.16 7.23 21.91
CA PRO A 291 16.23 7.91 20.61
C PRO A 291 16.01 6.97 19.43
N TRP A 292 15.16 7.37 18.48
CA TRP A 292 14.94 6.58 17.26
C TRP A 292 16.16 6.66 16.33
N TYR A 293 16.77 7.84 16.24
CA TYR A 293 17.96 8.08 15.44
C TYR A 293 19.23 8.07 16.29
N GLU A 294 20.32 7.59 15.69
CA GLU A 294 21.65 7.73 16.27
C GLU A 294 22.02 9.22 16.46
N PRO A 295 22.88 9.56 17.44
CA PRO A 295 23.24 10.94 17.74
C PRO A 295 23.72 11.73 16.51
N GLY A 296 22.98 12.78 16.15
CA GLY A 296 23.29 13.65 15.02
C GLY A 296 22.94 13.10 13.65
N GLN A 297 22.21 11.97 13.58
CA GLN A 297 21.70 11.39 12.32
C GLN A 297 20.21 11.67 12.07
N ALA A 298 19.49 12.21 13.05
CA ALA A 298 18.09 12.58 12.87
C ALA A 298 17.93 13.63 11.74
N PRO A 299 17.01 13.41 10.79
CA PRO A 299 16.61 14.44 9.85
C PRO A 299 16.07 15.68 10.58
N PRO A 300 16.13 16.87 9.95
CA PRO A 300 15.53 18.07 10.51
C PRO A 300 14.06 17.85 10.87
N SER A 301 13.67 18.23 12.08
CA SER A 301 12.33 18.06 12.67
C SER A 301 12.02 16.68 13.28
N TYR A 302 12.96 15.74 13.21
CA TYR A 302 12.82 14.41 13.80
C TYR A 302 13.75 14.16 15.00
N GLU A 303 14.46 15.19 15.48
CA GLU A 303 15.48 15.08 16.53
C GLU A 303 14.93 14.70 17.91
N LEU A 304 13.63 14.92 18.13
CA LEU A 304 12.96 14.60 19.40
C LEU A 304 12.21 13.28 19.36
N ILE A 305 12.24 12.56 18.24
CA ILE A 305 11.53 11.29 18.11
C ILE A 305 12.33 10.19 18.81
N GLY A 306 11.66 9.55 19.77
CA GLY A 306 12.08 8.33 20.41
C GLY A 306 11.06 7.21 20.22
N ILE A 307 11.46 6.02 20.65
CA ILE A 307 10.61 4.83 20.70
C ILE A 307 10.70 4.22 22.10
N CYS A 308 9.56 3.77 22.62
CA CYS A 308 9.52 3.03 23.88
C CYS A 308 10.10 1.62 23.67
N ALA A 309 11.27 1.36 24.24
CA ALA A 309 11.98 0.09 24.09
C ALA A 309 12.68 -0.30 25.41
N LEU A 310 13.27 -1.50 25.45
CA LEU A 310 14.11 -1.92 26.58
C LEU A 310 15.26 -0.91 26.81
N PRO A 311 15.68 -0.66 28.06
CA PRO A 311 16.79 0.22 28.35
C PRO A 311 18.09 -0.23 27.67
N GLY A 312 18.69 0.66 26.86
CA GLY A 312 19.94 0.38 26.14
C GLY A 312 19.76 -0.36 24.81
N ALA A 313 18.51 -0.47 24.32
CA ALA A 313 18.18 -0.78 22.93
C ALA A 313 18.89 0.17 21.95
#